data_AF-A0A936LPI8-F1
#
_entry.id   AF-A0A936LPI8-F1
#
_cell.length_a   1.000
_cell.length_b   1.000
_cell.length_c   1.000
_cell.angle_alpha   90.00
_cell.angle_beta   90.00
_cell.angle_gamma   90.00
#
_symmetry.space_group_name_H-M   'P 1'
#
loop_
_entity.id
_entity.type
_entity.pdbx_description
1 polymer ?
#
loop_
_entity_poly.entity_id
_entity_poly.type
_entity_poly.pdbx_seq_one_letter_code
_entity_poly.pdbx_strand_id
1 'polypeptide(L)'
;MFGADTLVSAGLGDIVLLKYDTNGNQLWSARNGGPGDEQAGKLTTLPNGDIAMVGEFQQTVVFGGSSITSTGLANIFLARYNAAGDALWAVRAGSTTGFAADVAFDIDHAANGDLVFCGEIAGTADFGGLTVPTNGSLDVFIARYDGTGAPILGTPRRRTATGPCLWRVGGCRW
;
A
#
# COMPACT_ATOMS: atom_id res chain seq x y z
N MET A 1 7.49 -21.26 10.47
CA MET A 1 8.55 -20.95 11.46
C MET A 1 9.65 -20.21 10.73
N PHE A 2 10.04 -19.04 11.20
CA PHE A 2 11.08 -18.19 10.60
C PHE A 2 12.10 -17.86 11.68
N GLY A 3 13.32 -18.42 11.56
CA GLY A 3 14.28 -18.38 12.66
C GLY A 3 13.74 -19.08 13.91
N ALA A 4 13.77 -18.39 15.04
CA ALA A 4 13.18 -18.87 16.31
C ALA A 4 11.67 -18.56 16.43
N ASP A 5 11.11 -17.72 15.55
CA ASP A 5 9.74 -17.25 15.66
C ASP A 5 8.75 -18.24 15.03
N THR A 6 7.69 -18.55 15.79
CA THR A 6 6.54 -19.31 15.29
C THR A 6 5.38 -18.37 15.04
N LEU A 7 5.17 -18.03 13.77
CA LEU A 7 4.03 -17.25 13.31
C LEU A 7 2.91 -18.21 12.88
N VAL A 8 1.73 -18.07 13.50
CA VAL A 8 0.54 -18.89 13.24
C VAL A 8 -0.49 -18.01 12.54
N SER A 9 -1.00 -18.44 11.38
CA SER A 9 -2.06 -17.74 10.65
C SER A 9 -3.31 -17.49 11.52
N ALA A 10 -4.04 -16.39 11.28
CA ALA A 10 -5.35 -16.15 11.90
C ALA A 10 -6.54 -16.48 11.01
N GLY A 11 -6.30 -17.11 9.85
CA GLY A 11 -7.34 -17.37 8.87
C GLY A 11 -6.83 -18.23 7.74
N LEU A 12 -6.88 -17.67 6.52
CA LEU A 12 -6.43 -18.35 5.31
C LEU A 12 -4.92 -18.11 5.11
N GLY A 13 -4.54 -17.34 4.08
CA GLY A 13 -3.18 -16.86 3.89
C GLY A 13 -2.95 -15.55 4.66
N ASP A 14 -1.78 -15.42 5.28
CA ASP A 14 -1.38 -14.23 6.03
C ASP A 14 -0.07 -13.67 5.47
N ILE A 15 0.16 -12.37 5.71
CA ILE A 15 1.41 -11.72 5.35
C ILE A 15 2.44 -11.94 6.46
N VAL A 16 3.65 -12.31 6.05
CA VAL A 16 4.82 -12.34 6.93
C VAL A 16 5.86 -11.34 6.43
N LEU A 17 6.23 -10.40 7.28
CA LEU A 17 7.31 -9.45 7.05
C LEU A 17 8.53 -9.84 7.89
N LEU A 18 9.70 -9.94 7.27
CA LEU A 18 10.95 -10.39 7.90
C LEU A 18 12.03 -9.35 7.65
N LYS A 19 12.86 -9.09 8.66
CA LYS A 19 14.08 -8.30 8.51
C LYS A 19 15.28 -9.12 8.94
N TYR A 20 16.34 -9.07 8.12
CA TYR A 20 17.60 -9.72 8.37
C TYR A 20 18.74 -8.69 8.40
N ASP A 21 19.83 -8.99 9.10
CA ASP A 21 21.08 -8.25 8.97
C ASP A 21 21.85 -8.67 7.71
N THR A 22 22.98 -8.02 7.44
CA THR A 22 23.82 -8.30 6.27
C THR A 22 24.49 -9.68 6.29
N ASN A 23 24.50 -10.35 7.44
CA ASN A 23 25.03 -11.70 7.60
C ASN A 23 23.91 -12.76 7.47
N GLY A 24 22.66 -12.34 7.24
CA GLY A 24 21.51 -13.23 7.14
C GLY A 24 20.91 -13.63 8.49
N ASN A 25 21.30 -12.99 9.60
CA ASN A 25 20.66 -13.23 10.89
C ASN A 25 19.32 -12.49 10.95
N GLN A 26 18.25 -13.16 11.39
CA GLN A 26 16.95 -12.53 11.56
C GLN A 26 17.01 -11.50 12.68
N LEU A 27 16.63 -10.26 12.36
CA LEU A 27 16.51 -9.17 13.32
C LEU A 27 15.13 -9.17 13.98
N TRP A 28 14.08 -9.34 13.18
CA TRP A 28 12.70 -9.44 13.65
C TRP A 28 11.80 -10.07 12.59
N SER A 29 10.63 -10.52 13.03
CA SER A 29 9.53 -10.95 12.18
C SER A 29 8.21 -10.35 12.64
N ALA A 30 7.30 -10.10 11.70
CA ALA A 30 5.95 -9.63 11.97
C ALA A 30 4.95 -10.42 11.11
N ARG A 31 3.90 -10.94 11.75
CA ARG A 31 2.75 -11.50 11.07
C ARG A 31 1.66 -10.44 10.99
N ASN A 32 1.06 -10.31 9.82
CA ASN A 32 -0.05 -9.40 9.57
C ASN A 32 -1.14 -10.17 8.85
N GLY A 33 -2.28 -10.33 9.50
CA GLY A 33 -3.35 -11.13 8.94
C GLY A 33 -4.63 -11.07 9.76
N GLY A 34 -5.65 -11.68 9.22
CA GLY A 34 -6.98 -11.76 9.80
C GLY A 34 -7.72 -13.03 9.39
N PRO A 35 -9.05 -13.07 9.50
CA PRO A 35 -9.84 -14.22 9.05
C PRO A 35 -9.86 -14.41 7.52
N GLY A 36 -9.43 -13.41 6.75
CA GLY A 36 -9.42 -13.43 5.28
C GLY A 36 -8.17 -14.07 4.68
N ASP A 37 -8.02 -13.89 3.35
CA ASP A 37 -6.77 -14.13 2.63
C ASP A 37 -6.05 -12.79 2.44
N GLU A 38 -4.78 -12.74 2.84
CA GLU A 38 -3.91 -11.59 2.71
C GLU A 38 -2.70 -11.92 1.83
N GLN A 39 -2.47 -11.09 0.82
CA GLN A 39 -1.41 -11.28 -0.16
C GLN A 39 -0.39 -10.16 -0.03
N ALA A 40 0.87 -10.55 0.19
CA ALA A 40 1.98 -9.61 0.20
C ALA A 40 2.29 -9.17 -1.25
N GLY A 41 2.22 -7.87 -1.51
CA GLY A 41 2.49 -7.31 -2.84
C GLY A 41 3.95 -6.89 -3.01
N LYS A 42 4.23 -5.62 -2.73
CA LYS A 42 5.55 -4.99 -2.87
C LYS A 42 5.88 -4.16 -1.64
N LEU A 43 7.17 -3.95 -1.41
CA LEU A 43 7.66 -3.10 -0.33
C LEU A 43 8.84 -2.26 -0.80
N THR A 44 9.02 -1.12 -0.13
CA THR A 44 10.18 -0.24 -0.27
C THR A 44 10.70 0.16 1.10
N THR A 45 11.99 0.47 1.19
CA THR A 45 12.63 0.98 2.39
C THR A 45 12.93 2.46 2.23
N LEU A 46 12.55 3.27 3.22
CA LEU A 46 12.81 4.70 3.23
C LEU A 46 14.22 5.00 3.77
N PRO A 47 14.78 6.20 3.54
CA PRO A 47 16.13 6.55 3.99
C PRO A 47 16.34 6.49 5.50
N ASN A 48 15.27 6.62 6.29
CA ASN A 48 15.30 6.48 7.75
C ASN A 48 15.21 5.02 8.22
N GLY A 49 15.13 4.06 7.31
CA GLY A 49 15.02 2.63 7.61
C GLY A 49 13.59 2.14 7.82
N ASP A 50 12.59 3.02 7.74
CA ASP A 50 11.18 2.62 7.72
C ASP A 50 10.88 1.78 6.49
N ILE A 51 9.84 0.97 6.58
CA ILE A 51 9.38 0.10 5.50
C ILE A 51 7.97 0.52 5.13
N ALA A 52 7.69 0.69 3.86
CA ALA A 52 6.33 0.83 3.34
C ALA A 52 6.01 -0.39 2.47
N MET A 53 4.79 -0.91 2.60
CA MET A 53 4.34 -2.12 1.92
C MET A 53 2.92 -1.95 1.39
N VAL A 54 2.69 -2.48 0.19
CA VAL A 54 1.36 -2.65 -0.40
C VAL A 54 1.09 -4.12 -0.70
N GLY A 55 -0.18 -4.46 -0.74
CA GLY A 55 -0.68 -5.77 -1.12
C GLY A 55 -2.19 -5.80 -1.02
N GLU A 56 -2.77 -7.00 -1.12
CA GLU A 56 -4.21 -7.21 -1.08
C GLU A 56 -4.64 -7.85 0.24
N PHE A 57 -5.87 -7.58 0.65
CA PHE A 57 -6.47 -8.23 1.81
C PHE A 57 -7.97 -8.40 1.65
N GLN A 58 -8.51 -9.45 2.26
CA GLN A 58 -9.93 -9.72 2.38
C GLN A 58 -10.40 -9.50 3.82
N GLN A 59 -11.68 -9.18 3.99
CA GLN A 59 -12.26 -8.98 5.33
C GLN A 59 -11.45 -7.97 6.17
N THR A 60 -11.21 -8.26 7.45
CA THR A 60 -10.42 -7.41 8.34
C THR A 60 -9.00 -7.96 8.48
N VAL A 61 -7.99 -7.13 8.27
CA VAL A 61 -6.58 -7.46 8.52
C VAL A 61 -6.05 -6.63 9.69
N VAL A 62 -5.07 -7.17 10.43
CA VAL A 62 -4.43 -6.49 11.57
C VAL A 62 -2.94 -6.27 11.30
N PHE A 63 -2.49 -5.03 11.51
CA PHE A 63 -1.10 -4.59 11.42
C PHE A 63 -0.68 -3.96 12.75
N GLY A 64 0.20 -4.63 13.51
CA GLY A 64 0.70 -4.12 14.80
C GLY A 64 -0.38 -3.71 15.81
N GLY A 65 -1.53 -4.40 15.80
CA GLY A 65 -2.67 -4.12 16.68
C GLY A 65 -3.72 -3.15 16.11
N SER A 66 -3.41 -2.43 15.04
CA SER A 66 -4.38 -1.63 14.30
C SER A 66 -5.06 -2.46 13.21
N SER A 67 -6.36 -2.29 13.00
CA SER A 67 -7.10 -3.05 11.98
C SER A 67 -7.67 -2.16 10.89
N ILE A 68 -7.76 -2.71 9.68
CA ILE A 68 -8.49 -2.14 8.55
C ILE A 68 -9.39 -3.22 7.95
N THR A 69 -10.51 -2.82 7.35
CA THR A 69 -11.52 -3.75 6.80
C THR A 69 -11.79 -3.46 5.34
N SER A 70 -11.68 -4.48 4.48
CA SER A 70 -11.96 -4.39 3.06
C SER A 70 -13.45 -4.18 2.82
N THR A 71 -13.79 -3.52 1.73
CA THR A 71 -15.15 -3.42 1.22
C THR A 71 -15.25 -4.21 -0.07
N GLY A 72 -16.10 -5.24 -0.10
CA GLY A 72 -16.25 -6.11 -1.26
C GLY A 72 -15.38 -7.37 -1.20
N LEU A 73 -14.74 -7.73 -2.31
CA LEU A 73 -13.96 -8.97 -2.43
C LEU A 73 -12.58 -8.87 -1.75
N ALA A 74 -11.69 -8.05 -2.31
CA ALA A 74 -10.40 -7.72 -1.72
C ALA A 74 -10.04 -6.27 -2.08
N ASN A 75 -9.44 -5.55 -1.13
CA ASN A 75 -8.91 -4.21 -1.36
C ASN A 75 -7.39 -4.21 -1.21
N ILE A 76 -6.78 -3.10 -1.62
CA ILE A 76 -5.36 -2.83 -1.40
C ILE A 76 -5.18 -2.29 0.01
N PHE A 77 -4.14 -2.73 0.71
CA PHE A 77 -3.63 -2.03 1.89
C PHE A 77 -2.35 -1.27 1.53
N LEU A 78 -2.11 -0.18 2.25
CA LEU A 78 -0.81 0.48 2.35
C LEU A 78 -0.45 0.53 3.84
N ALA A 79 0.68 -0.06 4.22
CA ALA A 79 1.14 -0.12 5.59
C ALA A 79 2.57 0.42 5.72
N ARG A 80 2.87 1.08 6.83
CA ARG A 80 4.21 1.57 7.15
C ARG A 80 4.67 1.03 8.50
N TYR A 81 5.92 0.63 8.56
CA TYR A 81 6.61 0.15 9.74
C TYR A 81 7.86 0.98 10.02
N ASN A 82 8.23 1.12 11.28
CA ASN A 82 9.53 1.65 11.63
C ASN A 82 10.64 0.61 11.38
N ALA A 83 11.91 1.05 11.47
CA ALA A 83 13.05 0.15 11.28
C ALA A 83 13.12 -1.03 12.27
N ALA A 84 12.47 -0.90 13.44
CA ALA A 84 12.40 -1.91 14.50
C ALA A 84 11.29 -2.94 14.28
N GLY A 85 10.42 -2.76 13.28
CA GLY A 85 9.33 -3.68 12.95
C GLY A 85 7.98 -3.34 13.60
N ASP A 86 7.86 -2.18 14.26
CA ASP A 86 6.56 -1.73 14.77
C ASP A 86 5.74 -1.10 13.64
N ALA A 87 4.47 -1.50 13.51
CA ALA A 87 3.56 -0.86 12.58
C ALA A 87 3.26 0.57 13.04
N LEU A 88 3.52 1.55 12.17
CA LEU A 88 3.22 2.96 12.41
C LEU A 88 1.78 3.27 12.05
N TRP A 89 1.34 2.79 10.89
CA TRP A 89 -0.03 2.94 10.40
C TRP A 89 -0.32 1.95 9.28
N ALA A 90 -1.61 1.71 9.04
CA ALA A 90 -2.11 1.01 7.86
C ALA A 90 -3.40 1.68 7.37
N VAL A 91 -3.55 1.79 6.05
CA VAL A 91 -4.73 2.37 5.41
C VAL A 91 -5.22 1.46 4.30
N ARG A 92 -6.54 1.48 4.09
CA ARG A 92 -7.20 0.82 2.95
C ARG A 92 -7.20 1.75 1.75
N ALA A 93 -6.97 1.19 0.57
CA ALA A 93 -7.17 1.83 -0.71
C ALA A 93 -7.93 0.88 -1.64
N GLY A 94 -8.82 1.43 -2.46
CA GLY A 94 -9.49 0.65 -3.49
C GLY A 94 -11.02 0.66 -3.37
N SER A 95 -11.62 -0.29 -4.06
CA SER A 95 -13.00 -0.29 -4.49
C SER A 95 -13.98 -0.45 -3.33
N THR A 96 -15.00 0.40 -3.30
CA THR A 96 -16.14 0.36 -2.37
C THR A 96 -17.33 -0.41 -2.93
N THR A 97 -17.43 -0.47 -4.26
CA THR A 97 -18.50 -1.15 -5.00
C THR A 97 -17.94 -2.04 -6.11
N GLY A 98 -16.69 -2.49 -5.98
CA GLY A 98 -16.00 -3.28 -6.99
C GLY A 98 -16.59 -4.67 -7.12
N PHE A 99 -16.65 -5.18 -8.35
CA PHE A 99 -17.08 -6.55 -8.67
C PHE A 99 -15.88 -7.50 -8.88
N ALA A 100 -14.66 -6.99 -8.73
CA ALA A 100 -13.40 -7.74 -8.79
C ALA A 100 -12.52 -7.33 -7.60
N ALA A 101 -11.50 -8.16 -7.33
CA ALA A 101 -10.45 -7.80 -6.38
C ALA A 101 -9.61 -6.64 -6.93
N ASP A 102 -9.26 -5.69 -6.07
CA ASP A 102 -8.24 -4.70 -6.41
C ASP A 102 -6.84 -5.31 -6.30
N VAL A 103 -5.90 -4.78 -7.09
CA VAL A 103 -4.54 -5.33 -7.15
C VAL A 103 -3.52 -4.22 -7.03
N ALA A 104 -2.55 -4.39 -6.14
CA ALA A 104 -1.38 -3.51 -6.02
C ALA A 104 -0.24 -4.04 -6.89
N PHE A 105 0.35 -3.17 -7.71
CA PHE A 105 1.45 -3.56 -8.59
C PHE A 105 2.81 -3.20 -8.02
N ASP A 106 3.00 -1.96 -7.57
CA ASP A 106 4.28 -1.46 -7.08
C ASP A 106 4.15 -0.30 -6.10
N ILE A 107 5.19 -0.08 -5.30
CA ILE A 107 5.33 1.05 -4.38
C ILE A 107 6.77 1.58 -4.38
N ASP A 108 6.90 2.90 -4.41
CA ASP A 108 8.16 3.59 -4.13
C ASP A 108 7.94 4.85 -3.29
N HIS A 109 9.02 5.50 -2.88
CA HIS A 109 9.00 6.72 -2.11
C HIS A 109 9.64 7.89 -2.86
N ALA A 110 9.11 9.09 -2.65
CA ALA A 110 9.76 10.32 -3.05
C ALA A 110 10.82 10.72 -2.02
N ALA A 111 11.75 11.61 -2.41
CA ALA A 111 12.83 12.08 -1.53
C ALA A 111 12.34 12.76 -0.23
N ASN A 112 11.10 13.26 -0.22
CA ASN A 112 10.47 13.85 0.96
C ASN A 112 9.77 12.84 1.88
N GLY A 113 9.83 11.54 1.56
CA GLY A 113 9.21 10.46 2.32
C GLY A 113 7.75 10.19 1.98
N ASP A 114 7.19 10.86 0.97
CA ASP A 114 5.87 10.52 0.44
C ASP A 114 5.94 9.19 -0.30
N LEU A 115 4.84 8.45 -0.27
CA LEU A 115 4.72 7.14 -0.90
C LEU A 115 3.92 7.27 -2.19
N VAL A 116 4.36 6.61 -3.24
CA VAL A 116 3.66 6.51 -4.52
C VAL A 116 3.47 5.04 -4.82
N PHE A 117 2.24 4.62 -5.08
CA PHE A 117 1.94 3.26 -5.47
C PHE A 117 0.96 3.23 -6.63
N CYS A 118 0.96 2.13 -7.36
CA CYS A 118 0.09 1.92 -8.50
C CYS A 118 -0.59 0.56 -8.41
N GLY A 119 -1.68 0.42 -9.16
CA GLY A 119 -2.50 -0.77 -9.13
C GLY A 119 -3.66 -0.68 -10.10
N GLU A 120 -4.56 -1.63 -9.96
CA GLU A 120 -5.80 -1.73 -10.70
C GLU A 120 -6.99 -1.81 -9.74
N ILE A 121 -8.06 -1.12 -10.08
CA ILE A 121 -9.30 -1.04 -9.30
C ILE A 121 -10.53 -1.33 -10.16
N ALA A 122 -11.62 -1.75 -9.54
CA ALA A 122 -12.91 -2.03 -10.20
C ALA A 122 -14.07 -1.19 -9.64
N GLY A 123 -14.91 -0.61 -10.48
CA GLY A 123 -16.07 0.14 -9.98
C GLY A 123 -15.67 1.49 -9.36
N THR A 124 -16.10 1.81 -8.13
CA THR A 124 -15.76 3.10 -7.50
C THR A 124 -14.75 2.90 -6.37
N ALA A 125 -13.55 3.45 -6.50
CA ALA A 125 -12.50 3.37 -5.49
C ALA A 125 -12.53 4.55 -4.51
N ASP A 126 -12.11 4.26 -3.28
CA ASP A 126 -11.89 5.24 -2.23
C ASP A 126 -10.43 5.19 -1.79
N PHE A 127 -9.80 6.35 -1.83
CA PHE A 127 -8.43 6.58 -1.39
C PHE A 127 -8.45 7.56 -0.21
N GLY A 128 -8.93 7.11 0.95
CA GLY A 128 -8.97 7.93 2.17
C GLY A 128 -9.89 9.15 2.08
N GLY A 129 -11.08 8.99 1.50
CA GLY A 129 -12.07 10.06 1.30
C GLY A 129 -12.06 10.66 -0.10
N LEU A 130 -11.05 10.36 -0.92
CA LEU A 130 -11.08 10.64 -2.35
C LEU A 130 -11.76 9.49 -3.09
N THR A 131 -13.00 9.71 -3.49
CA THR A 131 -13.73 8.77 -4.34
C THR A 131 -13.40 8.99 -5.82
N VAL A 132 -12.97 7.94 -6.51
CA VAL A 132 -12.65 7.92 -7.94
C VAL A 132 -13.48 6.83 -8.63
N PRO A 133 -14.43 7.19 -9.51
CA PRO A 133 -15.13 6.22 -10.32
C PRO A 133 -14.22 5.72 -11.45
N THR A 134 -14.23 4.40 -11.68
CA THR A 134 -13.69 3.81 -12.90
C THR A 134 -14.64 4.01 -14.08
N ASN A 135 -14.12 3.99 -15.31
CA ASN A 135 -14.86 4.07 -16.55
C ASN A 135 -14.71 2.79 -17.36
N GLY A 136 -15.41 1.74 -16.92
CA GLY A 136 -15.36 0.43 -17.54
C GLY A 136 -15.29 -0.66 -16.50
N SER A 137 -14.56 -1.73 -16.82
CA SER A 137 -14.42 -2.86 -15.91
C SER A 137 -13.35 -2.60 -14.85
N LEU A 138 -12.14 -2.32 -15.31
CA LEU A 138 -10.95 -2.12 -14.50
C LEU A 138 -10.24 -0.86 -15.00
N ASP A 139 -9.72 -0.06 -14.09
CA ASP A 139 -8.83 1.06 -14.42
C ASP A 139 -7.56 1.01 -13.58
N VAL A 140 -6.46 1.44 -14.21
CA VAL A 140 -5.19 1.63 -13.53
C VAL A 140 -5.14 2.97 -12.81
N PHE A 141 -4.47 3.00 -11.67
CA PHE A 141 -4.24 4.23 -10.92
C PHE A 141 -2.78 4.38 -10.52
N ILE A 142 -2.41 5.64 -10.24
CA ILE A 142 -1.23 6.00 -9.48
C ILE A 142 -1.71 6.91 -8.36
N ALA A 143 -1.43 6.54 -7.12
CA ALA A 143 -1.80 7.30 -5.95
C ALA A 143 -0.55 7.73 -5.19
N ARG A 144 -0.60 8.93 -4.60
CA ARG A 144 0.45 9.46 -3.75
C ARG A 144 -0.12 9.73 -2.35
N TYR A 145 0.59 9.28 -1.34
CA TYR A 145 0.26 9.43 0.07
C TYR A 145 1.42 10.13 0.79
N ASP A 146 1.11 10.95 1.77
CA ASP A 146 2.14 11.57 2.60
C ASP A 146 2.72 10.56 3.62
N GLY A 147 3.73 10.99 4.37
CA GLY A 147 4.38 10.15 5.37
C GLY A 147 3.47 9.69 6.52
N THR A 148 2.29 10.30 6.69
CA THR A 148 1.29 9.97 7.72
C THR A 148 0.21 9.01 7.23
N GLY A 149 0.25 8.62 5.95
CA GLY A 149 -0.75 7.75 5.35
C GLY A 149 -2.00 8.49 4.87
N ALA A 150 -1.94 9.82 4.70
CA ALA A 150 -3.03 10.58 4.09
C ALA A 150 -2.82 10.75 2.57
N PRO A 151 -3.89 10.66 1.76
CA PRO A 151 -3.80 10.87 0.31
C PRO A 151 -3.39 12.31 -0.01
N ILE A 152 -2.37 12.49 -0.86
CA ILE A 152 -2.02 13.80 -1.40
C ILE A 152 -2.83 14.01 -2.67
N LEU A 153 -3.89 14.82 -2.55
CA LEU A 153 -4.79 15.12 -3.65
C LEU A 153 -4.12 16.06 -4.65
N GLY A 154 -3.85 15.56 -5.85
CA GLY A 154 -3.61 16.41 -7.00
C GLY A 154 -4.92 17.03 -7.48
N THR A 155 -4.90 18.24 -8.04
CA THR A 155 -6.05 18.72 -8.83
C THR A 155 -6.25 17.74 -10.00
N PRO A 156 -7.43 17.10 -10.19
CA PRO A 156 -7.65 16.18 -11.29
C PRO A 156 -7.39 16.88 -12.62
N ARG A 157 -6.29 16.54 -13.32
CA ARG A 157 -6.05 17.04 -14.68
C ARG A 157 -6.45 15.96 -15.66
N ARG A 158 -7.70 16.03 -16.11
CA ARG A 158 -8.16 15.28 -17.29
C ARG A 158 -7.37 15.79 -18.49
N ARG A 159 -6.58 14.93 -19.12
CA ARG A 159 -5.82 15.28 -20.32
C ARG A 159 -6.81 15.41 -21.48
N THR A 160 -7.12 16.63 -21.91
CA THR A 160 -7.67 16.87 -23.26
C THR A 160 -6.48 17.04 -24.22
N ALA A 161 -6.55 16.35 -25.37
CA ALA A 161 -5.41 15.99 -26.20
C ALA A 161 -4.80 17.11 -27.08
N THR A 162 -4.75 18.37 -26.64
CA THR A 162 -4.20 19.46 -27.48
C THR A 162 -3.38 20.48 -26.68
N GLY A 163 -2.05 20.31 -26.66
CA GLY A 163 -1.11 21.32 -26.17
C GLY A 163 0.30 20.75 -25.93
N PRO A 164 1.37 21.52 -26.21
CA PRO A 164 2.74 21.02 -26.07
C PRO A 164 3.09 20.74 -24.60
N CYS A 165 3.84 19.67 -24.42
CA CYS A 165 4.27 19.08 -23.16
C CYS A 165 5.02 20.11 -22.30
N LEU A 166 4.53 20.38 -21.09
CA LEU A 166 5.28 21.14 -20.09
C LEU A 166 5.37 20.32 -18.80
N TRP A 167 6.23 19.31 -18.81
CA TRP A 167 6.82 18.81 -17.59
C TRP A 167 7.84 19.86 -17.13
N ARG A 168 7.54 20.61 -16.07
CA ARG A 168 8.62 21.19 -15.25
C ARG A 168 8.90 20.24 -14.11
N VAL A 169 9.73 19.24 -14.38
CA VAL A 169 10.67 18.75 -13.37
C VAL A 169 11.83 19.74 -13.43
N GLY A 170 12.04 20.54 -12.39
CA GLY A 170 13.10 21.56 -12.44
C GLY A 170 13.00 22.62 -11.37
N GLY A 171 13.24 22.20 -10.13
CA GLY A 171 13.64 23.05 -9.02
C GLY A 171 14.96 22.58 -8.41
N CYS A 172 15.90 22.07 -9.21
CA CYS A 172 17.29 22.01 -8.77
C CYS A 172 17.83 23.43 -8.73
N ARG A 173 18.22 23.90 -7.53
CA ARG A 173 19.17 24.99 -7.38
C ARG A 173 20.52 24.35 -7.06
N TRP A 174 21.52 24.68 -7.85
CA TRP A 174 22.92 24.55 -7.45
C TRP A 174 23.21 25.51 -6.30
#